data_AF-A0A7S4MC45-F1
#
_entry.id   AF-A0A7S4MC45-F1
#
_cell.length_a   1.000
_cell.length_b   1.000
_cell.length_c   1.000
_cell.angle_alpha   90.00
_cell.angle_beta   90.00
_cell.angle_gamma   90.00
#
_symmetry.space_group_name_H-M   'P 1'
#
loop_
_entity.id
_entity.type
_entity.pdbx_description
1 polymer ?
#
loop_
_entity_poly.entity_id
_entity_poly.type
_entity_poly.pdbx_seq_one_letter_code
_entity_poly.pdbx_strand_id
1 'polypeptide(L)'
;EISEVSPNRSDLDCSKLEVFPINEEITAICQQGKFVYYRLDIPERNAWLNEDILFSIETLVGDISIFIDQNNKQPSQSNHQWKSNVTFRITNNDPNVTFPVQQ
;
A
#
# COMPACT_ATOMS: atom_id res chain seq x y z
N GLU A 1 -25.51 8.99 18.13
CA GLU A 1 -24.33 8.82 17.26
C GLU A 1 -23.59 7.58 17.71
N ILE A 2 -23.43 6.59 16.83
CA ILE A 2 -22.63 5.40 17.11
C ILE A 2 -21.26 5.70 16.53
N SER A 3 -20.28 5.95 17.40
CA SER A 3 -18.88 6.08 17.03
C SER A 3 -18.39 4.69 16.66
N GLU A 4 -18.13 4.45 15.37
CA GLU A 4 -17.41 3.27 14.92
C GLU A 4 -15.96 3.39 15.39
N VAL A 5 -15.66 2.75 16.52
CA VAL A 5 -14.28 2.59 16.98
C VAL A 5 -13.66 1.54 16.08
N SER A 6 -12.90 2.00 15.08
CA SER A 6 -12.08 1.14 14.25
C SER A 6 -11.16 0.31 15.18
N PRO A 7 -11.13 -1.03 15.07
CA PRO A 7 -10.42 -1.86 16.02
C PRO A 7 -8.92 -1.56 15.97
N ASN A 8 -8.38 -1.11 17.09
CA ASN A 8 -6.95 -0.88 17.29
C ASN A 8 -6.23 -2.25 17.27
N ARG A 9 -5.82 -2.70 16.08
CA ARG A 9 -5.13 -3.99 15.89
C ARG A 9 -3.62 -3.81 16.09
N SER A 10 -3.21 -3.66 17.35
CA SER A 10 -1.80 -3.52 17.74
C SER A 10 -0.94 -4.76 17.53
N ASP A 11 -1.53 -5.90 17.16
CA ASP A 11 -0.85 -7.20 17.10
C ASP A 11 -0.51 -7.66 15.67
N LEU A 12 -0.46 -6.73 14.71
CA LEU A 12 -0.10 -7.06 13.34
C LEU A 12 1.37 -7.45 13.24
N ASP A 13 1.62 -8.75 13.08
CA ASP A 13 2.91 -9.30 12.72
C ASP A 13 3.34 -8.74 11.36
N CYS A 14 4.43 -7.96 11.35
CA CYS A 14 4.97 -7.33 10.15
C CYS A 14 5.26 -8.33 9.01
N SER A 15 5.41 -9.61 9.31
CA SER A 15 5.71 -10.64 8.31
C SER A 15 4.50 -11.19 7.56
N LYS A 16 3.27 -10.87 7.98
CA LYS A 16 2.06 -11.41 7.36
C LYS A 16 1.56 -10.49 6.24
N LEU A 17 1.39 -11.07 5.05
CA LEU A 17 0.71 -10.39 3.94
C LEU A 17 -0.78 -10.30 4.25
N GLU A 18 -1.30 -9.08 4.33
CA GLU A 18 -2.74 -8.83 4.48
C GLU A 18 -3.28 -8.11 3.24
N VAL A 19 -4.46 -8.56 2.79
CA VAL A 19 -5.19 -8.01 1.64
C VAL A 19 -6.24 -7.06 2.18
N PHE A 20 -6.24 -5.82 1.68
CA PHE A 20 -7.13 -4.77 2.18
C PHE A 20 -8.05 -4.24 1.09
N PRO A 21 -9.30 -3.89 1.44
CA PRO A 21 -10.17 -3.16 0.53
C PRO A 21 -9.70 -1.71 0.37
N ILE A 22 -10.06 -1.10 -0.76
CA ILE A 22 -9.77 0.29 -1.09
C ILE A 22 -10.50 1.21 -0.09
N ASN A 23 -9.87 2.31 0.33
CA ASN A 23 -10.40 3.34 1.25
C ASN A 23 -10.47 2.98 2.74
N GLU A 24 -9.70 2.00 3.21
CA GLU A 24 -9.51 1.75 4.65
C GLU A 24 -8.24 2.42 5.19
N GLU A 25 -8.34 2.99 6.40
CA GLU A 25 -7.19 3.46 7.16
C GLU A 25 -6.63 2.31 8.01
N ILE A 26 -5.32 2.12 7.95
CA ILE A 26 -4.64 1.04 8.66
C ILE A 26 -3.55 1.65 9.53
N THR A 27 -3.57 1.30 10.82
CA THR A 27 -2.46 1.56 11.74
C THR A 27 -1.69 0.28 11.96
N ALA A 28 -0.37 0.33 11.80
CA ALA A 28 0.51 -0.79 12.08
C ALA A 28 1.78 -0.32 12.79
N ILE A 29 2.35 -1.20 13.61
CA ILE A 29 3.63 -0.99 14.25
C ILE A 29 4.67 -1.78 13.47
N CYS A 30 5.71 -1.11 12.99
CA CYS A 30 6.85 -1.75 12.34
C CYS A 30 8.12 -1.57 13.16
N GLN A 31 8.82 -2.66 13.45
CA GLN A 31 10.12 -2.61 14.11
C GLN A 31 11.19 -2.08 13.14
N GLN A 32 12.20 -1.41 13.70
CA GLN A 32 13.32 -0.90 12.90
C GLN A 32 13.99 -2.02 12.08
N GLY A 33 14.18 -1.78 10.79
CA GLY A 33 14.79 -2.74 9.86
C GLY A 33 13.88 -3.90 9.46
N LYS A 34 12.60 -3.86 9.82
CA LYS A 34 11.57 -4.77 9.32
C LYS A 34 10.71 -4.07 8.27
N PHE A 35 9.92 -4.87 7.55
CA PHE A 35 8.97 -4.43 6.54
C PHE A 35 7.59 -4.95 6.93
N VAL A 36 6.54 -4.18 6.65
CA VAL A 36 5.15 -4.64 6.66
C VAL A 36 4.67 -4.67 5.21
N TYR A 37 4.05 -5.76 4.81
CA TYR A 37 3.62 -5.96 3.42
C TYR A 37 2.10 -5.89 3.30
N TYR A 38 1.66 -5.04 2.37
CA TYR A 38 0.26 -4.86 2.01
C TYR A 38 0.05 -5.27 0.56
N ARG A 39 -1.08 -5.92 0.28
CA ARG A 39 -1.54 -6.17 -1.09
C ARG A 39 -2.86 -5.48 -1.32
N LEU A 40 -2.90 -4.65 -2.36
CA LEU A 40 -4.12 -4.02 -2.86
C LEU A 40 -4.52 -4.73 -4.16
N ASP A 41 -5.65 -5.44 -4.13
CA ASP A 41 -6.22 -6.01 -5.34
C ASP A 41 -7.07 -4.96 -6.05
N ILE A 42 -6.62 -4.55 -7.24
CA ILE A 42 -7.33 -3.56 -8.05
C ILE A 42 -8.22 -4.32 -9.05
N PRO A 43 -9.56 -4.13 -9.03
CA PRO A 43 -10.47 -4.92 -9.84
C PRO A 43 -10.26 -4.71 -11.35
N GLU A 44 -10.19 -5.78 -12.13
CA GLU A 44 -9.74 -5.85 -13.53
C GLU A 44 -10.52 -5.05 -14.60
N ARG A 45 -11.47 -4.18 -14.27
CA ARG A 45 -12.30 -3.52 -15.31
C ARG A 45 -12.30 -2.02 -15.21
N ASN A 46 -11.43 -1.34 -15.96
CA ASN A 46 -11.51 0.08 -16.40
C ASN A 46 -11.86 1.15 -15.34
N ALA A 47 -12.10 0.80 -14.08
CA ALA A 47 -12.63 1.66 -13.03
C ALA A 47 -11.55 2.64 -12.55
N TRP A 48 -10.30 2.21 -12.61
CA TRP A 48 -9.10 2.94 -12.23
C TRP A 48 -8.44 3.64 -13.42
N LEU A 49 -8.94 3.45 -14.65
CA LEU A 49 -8.54 4.30 -15.77
C LEU A 49 -9.05 5.73 -15.61
N ASN A 50 -9.99 5.98 -14.70
CA ASN A 50 -10.55 7.30 -14.44
C ASN A 50 -10.19 7.84 -13.05
N GLU A 51 -9.49 7.05 -12.22
CA GLU A 51 -9.22 7.38 -10.83
C GLU A 51 -7.76 7.07 -10.48
N ASP A 52 -7.14 7.97 -9.73
CA ASP A 52 -5.78 7.76 -9.24
C ASP A 52 -5.82 6.99 -7.93
N ILE A 53 -4.82 6.11 -7.75
CA ILE A 53 -4.62 5.43 -6.46
C ILE A 53 -3.65 6.27 -5.65
N LEU A 54 -4.14 6.76 -4.51
CA LEU A 54 -3.35 7.53 -3.57
C LEU A 54 -3.05 6.71 -2.33
N PHE A 55 -1.78 6.47 -2.07
CA PHE A 55 -1.28 5.98 -0.80
C PHE A 55 -0.74 7.19 -0.01
N SER A 56 -1.25 7.40 1.19
CA SER A 56 -0.71 8.39 2.12
C SER A 56 -0.39 7.66 3.42
N ILE A 57 0.80 7.91 3.96
CA ILE A 57 1.17 7.41 5.27
C ILE A 57 1.52 8.57 6.18
N GLU A 58 0.98 8.51 7.39
CA GLU A 58 1.33 9.38 8.48
C GLU A 58 2.15 8.59 9.51
N THR A 59 3.34 9.10 9.85
CA THR A 59 4.16 8.48 10.89
C THR A 59 3.90 9.13 12.23
N LEU A 60 3.49 8.32 13.21
CA LEU A 60 3.42 8.78 14.60
C LEU A 60 4.81 8.91 15.21
N VAL A 61 5.72 8.00 14.87
CA VAL A 61 7.10 7.95 15.36
C VAL A 61 8.03 7.37 14.29
N GLY A 62 9.20 8.00 14.11
CA GLY A 62 10.26 7.53 13.22
C GLY A 62 10.06 7.89 11.75
N ASP A 63 11.05 7.50 10.94
CA ASP A 63 11.03 7.67 9.49
C ASP A 63 10.63 6.35 8.83
N ILE A 64 9.77 6.44 7.84
CA ILE A 64 9.36 5.29 7.04
C ILE A 64 9.65 5.52 5.56
N SER A 65 9.71 4.42 4.82
CA SER A 65 9.69 4.44 3.36
C SER A 65 8.66 3.44 2.86
N ILE A 66 7.99 3.84 1.79
CA ILE A 66 7.03 3.07 1.02
C ILE A 66 7.76 2.53 -0.20
N PHE A 67 7.57 1.24 -0.47
CA PHE A 67 8.06 0.58 -1.67
C PHE A 67 6.89 -0.15 -2.33
N ILE A 68 6.74 -0.04 -3.65
CA ILE A 68 5.60 -0.59 -4.39
C ILE A 68 6.10 -1.37 -5.61
N ASP A 69 5.44 -2.49 -5.88
CA ASP A 69 5.62 -3.33 -7.07
C ASP A 69 4.26 -3.91 -7.51
N GLN A 70 3.92 -3.77 -8.78
CA GLN A 70 2.68 -4.24 -9.40
C GLN A 70 2.78 -5.69 -9.90
N ASN A 71 3.97 -6.28 -9.97
CA ASN A 71 4.19 -7.61 -10.54
C ASN A 71 4.00 -8.74 -9.51
N ASN A 72 3.22 -8.50 -8.46
CA ASN A 72 2.96 -9.45 -7.37
C ASN A 72 4.26 -9.98 -6.71
N LYS A 73 5.32 -9.17 -6.71
CA LYS A 73 6.58 -9.43 -6.01
C LYS A 73 6.62 -8.61 -4.73
N GLN A 74 7.23 -9.14 -3.67
CA GLN A 74 7.46 -8.38 -2.44
C GLN A 74 8.49 -7.27 -2.70
N PRO A 75 8.11 -5.98 -2.61
CA PRO A 75 9.04 -4.89 -2.84
C PRO A 75 10.03 -4.78 -1.67
N SER A 76 11.26 -4.40 -1.97
CA SER A 76 12.31 -4.15 -0.98
C SER A 76 13.07 -2.87 -1.29
N GLN A 77 13.95 -2.47 -0.38
CA GLN A 77 14.79 -1.29 -0.59
C GLN A 77 15.65 -1.37 -1.87
N SER A 78 16.10 -2.58 -2.25
CA SER A 78 16.91 -2.80 -3.45
C SER A 78 16.12 -3.27 -4.67
N ASN A 79 14.86 -3.69 -4.50
CA ASN A 79 14.03 -4.21 -5.58
C ASN A 79 12.59 -3.71 -5.44
N HIS A 80 12.25 -2.62 -6.13
CA HIS A 80 10.93 -2.02 -6.16
C HIS A 80 10.74 -1.29 -7.49
N GLN A 81 9.49 -1.05 -7.88
CA GLN A 81 9.17 -0.18 -9.01
C GLN A 81 9.11 1.28 -8.60
N TRP A 82 8.53 1.57 -7.42
CA TRP A 82 8.43 2.92 -6.88
C TRP A 82 8.81 3.01 -5.41
N LYS A 83 9.23 4.21 -5.00
CA LYS A 83 9.57 4.55 -3.62
C LYS A 83 9.04 5.94 -3.24
N SER A 84 8.52 6.07 -2.03
CA SER A 84 8.24 7.37 -1.39
C SER A 84 8.51 7.31 0.11
N ASN A 85 8.55 8.45 0.79
CA ASN A 85 8.64 8.51 2.26
C ASN A 85 7.33 8.93 2.93
N VAL A 86 6.35 9.44 2.18
CA VAL A 86 5.13 10.06 2.74
C VAL A 86 3.90 9.71 1.93
N THR A 87 3.86 10.18 0.68
CA THR A 87 2.68 10.01 -0.19
C THR A 87 3.13 9.47 -1.54
N PHE A 88 2.32 8.60 -2.11
CA PHE A 88 2.53 8.04 -3.43
C PHE A 88 1.22 8.03 -4.21
N ARG A 89 1.24 8.57 -5.44
CA ARG A 89 0.07 8.66 -6.32
C ARG A 89 0.37 7.90 -7.60
N ILE A 90 -0.38 6.84 -7.86
CA ILE A 90 -0.36 6.10 -9.12
C ILE A 90 -1.47 6.64 -9.99
N THR A 91 -1.10 7.13 -11.17
CA THR A 91 -2.06 7.55 -12.19
C THR A 91 -2.06 6.53 -13.32
N ASN A 92 -3.17 6.45 -14.05
CA ASN A 92 -3.27 5.65 -15.27
C ASN A 92 -2.26 6.05 -16.37
N ASN A 93 -1.67 7.24 -16.28
CA ASN A 93 -0.67 7.78 -17.21
C ASN A 93 0.78 7.60 -16.73
N ASP A 94 1.01 6.98 -15.57
CA ASP A 94 2.38 6.75 -15.08
C ASP A 94 3.09 5.75 -16.01
N PRO A 95 4.27 6.09 -16.56
CA PRO A 95 4.97 5.27 -17.55
C PRO A 95 5.41 3.89 -17.03
N ASN A 96 5.43 3.71 -15.71
CA ASN A 96 5.81 2.45 -15.09
C ASN A 96 4.61 1.55 -14.79
N VAL A 97 3.38 2.02 -15.04
CA VAL A 97 2.17 1.22 -14.88
C VAL A 97 2.02 0.30 -16.09
N THR A 98 2.12 -1.00 -15.86
CA THR A 98 1.92 -2.00 -16.89
C THR A 98 0.46 -2.43 -16.94
N PHE A 99 -0.27 -1.99 -17.98
CA PHE A 99 -1.57 -2.55 -18.36
C PHE A 99 -1.42 -3.56 -19.51
N PRO A 100 -2.24 -4.63 -19.59
CA PRO A 100 -3.10 -5.19 -18.54
C PRO A 100 -2.31 -6.17 -17.65
N VAL A 101 -2.83 -6.44 -16.45
CA VAL A 101 -2.47 -7.66 -15.72
C VAL A 101 -2.93 -8.82 -16.60
N GLN A 102 -2.04 -9.40 -17.40
CA GLN A 102 -2.31 -10.65 -18.08
C GLN A 102 -2.37 -11.73 -16.99
N GLN A 103 -3.57 -12.26 -16.73
CA GLN A 103 -3.77 -13.46 -15.90
C GLN A 103 -2.94 -14.63 -16.41
#